data_AF-A0A948CSK1-F1
#
_entry.id   AF-A0A948CSK1-F1
#
_cell.length_a   1.000
_cell.length_b   1.000
_cell.length_c   1.000
_cell.angle_alpha   90.00
_cell.angle_beta   90.00
_cell.angle_gamma   90.00
#
_symmetry.space_group_name_H-M   'P 1'
#
loop_
_entity.id
_entity.type
_entity.pdbx_description
1 polymer ?
#
loop_
_entity_poly.entity_id
_entity_poly.type
_entity_poly.pdbx_seq_one_letter_code
_entity_poly.pdbx_strand_id
1 'polypeptide(L)'
;MSRQAERLSIGRRRDAHKTRKVTEGVVLQIETLLRQELSSQQVVDYLERHTGLSLHHETIYQLIYLDKAQGGDQYTHMRIASKPYRKRYGTYDRRRMIKNRLSIDDRPAVVDRRNRIGDWEGDTIIGKGRKGALLTMVERKTLYTVIVKLT
;
A
#
# COMPACT_ATOMS: atom_id res chain seq x y z
N MET A 1 -1.11 31.03 -20.93
CA MET A 1 -0.47 31.49 -19.67
C MET A 1 0.15 30.29 -18.96
N SER A 2 1.49 30.11 -18.89
CA SER A 2 2.08 29.22 -17.84
C SER A 2 3.62 29.20 -17.72
N ARG A 3 4.41 29.46 -18.77
CA ARG A 3 5.89 29.26 -18.66
C ARG A 3 6.58 30.20 -17.66
N GLN A 4 6.10 31.44 -17.54
CA GLN A 4 6.68 32.42 -16.61
C GLN A 4 6.31 32.13 -15.15
N ALA A 5 5.08 31.68 -14.90
CA ALA A 5 4.61 31.30 -13.56
C ALA A 5 5.35 30.05 -13.05
N GLU A 6 5.56 29.06 -13.91
CA GLU A 6 6.32 27.85 -13.58
C GLU A 6 7.80 28.16 -13.28
N ARG A 7 8.44 29.02 -14.08
CA ARG A 7 9.83 29.45 -13.85
C ARG A 7 10.00 30.18 -12.52
N LEU A 8 9.08 31.08 -12.18
CA LEU A 8 9.07 31.81 -10.90
C LEU A 8 8.79 30.89 -9.72
N SER A 9 7.91 29.90 -9.88
CA SER A 9 7.63 28.88 -8.86
C SER A 9 8.85 28.01 -8.56
N ILE A 10 9.55 27.53 -9.61
CA ILE A 10 10.78 26.76 -9.48
C ILE A 10 11.88 27.59 -8.81
N GLY A 11 12.04 28.86 -9.21
CA GLY A 11 12.99 29.79 -8.58
C GLY A 11 12.74 29.94 -7.07
N ARG A 12 11.51 30.27 -6.68
CA ARG A 12 11.12 30.36 -5.26
C ARG A 12 11.36 29.06 -4.50
N ARG A 13 11.05 27.91 -5.10
CA ARG A 13 11.26 26.59 -4.46
C ARG A 13 12.74 26.23 -4.31
N ARG A 14 13.59 26.69 -5.23
CA ARG A 14 15.04 26.50 -5.17
C ARG A 14 15.66 27.37 -4.08
N ASP A 15 15.24 28.63 -4.02
CA ASP A 15 15.83 29.65 -3.15
C ASP A 15 15.16 29.68 -1.75
N ALA A 16 14.06 28.94 -1.55
CA ALA A 16 13.45 28.76 -0.24
C ALA A 16 14.43 28.11 0.73
N HIS A 17 14.59 28.73 1.90
CA HIS A 17 15.34 28.16 3.02
C HIS A 17 14.72 26.82 3.44
N LYS A 18 15.52 25.75 3.45
CA LYS A 18 15.08 24.42 3.87
C LYS A 18 15.77 24.07 5.18
N THR A 19 14.99 23.97 6.25
CA THR A 19 15.50 23.49 7.53
C THR A 19 15.89 22.02 7.40
N ARG A 20 17.18 21.70 7.58
CA ARG A 20 17.68 20.32 7.55
C ARG A 20 17.53 19.69 8.93
N LYS A 21 16.43 18.94 9.12
CA LYS A 21 16.14 18.24 10.38
C LYS A 21 17.04 17.01 10.62
N VAL A 22 17.52 16.39 9.55
CA VAL A 22 18.40 15.20 9.61
C VAL A 22 19.85 15.67 9.59
N THR A 23 20.42 15.86 10.78
CA THR A 23 21.85 16.15 10.98
C THR A 23 22.63 14.85 11.17
N GLU A 24 23.97 14.89 11.10
CA GLU A 24 24.82 13.71 11.31
C GLU A 24 24.57 13.05 12.67
N GLY A 25 24.41 13.84 13.74
CA GLY A 25 24.07 13.31 15.06
C GLY A 25 22.72 12.57 15.10
N VAL A 26 21.73 13.06 14.35
CA VAL A 26 20.42 12.39 14.23
C VAL A 26 20.54 11.10 13.43
N VAL A 27 21.37 11.07 12.38
CA VAL A 27 21.62 9.85 11.59
C VAL A 27 22.22 8.75 12.47
N LEU A 28 23.23 9.07 13.28
CA LEU A 28 23.85 8.10 14.21
C LEU A 28 22.84 7.56 15.23
N GLN A 29 21.92 8.41 15.72
CA GLN A 29 20.84 7.97 16.59
C GLN A 29 19.87 7.03 15.88
N ILE A 30 19.44 7.38 14.66
CA ILE A 30 18.57 6.52 13.84
C ILE A 30 19.23 5.16 13.61
N GLU A 31 20.50 5.13 13.24
CA GLU A 31 21.27 3.89 13.05
C GLU A 31 21.30 3.03 14.30
N THR A 32 21.56 3.64 15.46
CA THR A 32 21.57 2.94 16.75
C THR A 32 20.20 2.31 17.05
N LEU A 33 19.11 3.06 16.84
CA LEU A 33 17.74 2.57 17.08
C LEU A 33 17.34 1.48 16.08
N LEU A 34 17.74 1.59 14.80
CA LEU A 34 17.52 0.55 13.80
C LEU A 34 18.24 -0.75 14.17
N ARG A 35 19.49 -0.67 14.66
CA ARG A 35 20.25 -1.86 15.12
C ARG A 35 19.65 -2.53 16.38
N GLN A 36 18.79 -1.82 17.11
CA GLN A 36 17.98 -2.38 18.20
C GLN A 36 16.66 -3.01 17.70
N GLU A 37 16.50 -3.17 16.39
CA GLU A 37 15.33 -3.75 15.73
C GLU A 37 14.03 -2.94 15.90
N LEU A 38 14.13 -1.64 16.18
CA LEU A 38 12.97 -0.76 16.15
C LEU A 38 12.48 -0.56 14.71
N SER A 39 11.15 -0.60 14.52
CA SER A 39 10.54 -0.22 13.24
C SER A 39 10.70 1.28 12.97
N SER A 40 10.63 1.68 11.68
CA SER A 40 10.75 3.09 11.28
C SER A 40 9.77 4.01 12.01
N GLN A 41 8.56 3.54 12.30
CA GLN A 41 7.59 4.30 13.09
C GLN A 41 8.04 4.45 14.54
N GLN A 42 8.55 3.39 15.16
CA GLN A 42 9.06 3.43 16.54
C GLN A 42 10.29 4.32 16.67
N VAL A 43 11.16 4.36 15.65
CA VAL A 43 12.31 5.27 15.61
C VAL A 43 11.83 6.73 15.64
N VAL A 44 10.84 7.08 14.82
CA VAL A 44 10.24 8.42 14.82
C VAL A 44 9.61 8.75 16.17
N ASP A 45 8.79 7.85 16.70
CA ASP A 45 8.12 8.06 17.98
C ASP A 45 9.14 8.22 19.13
N TYR A 46 10.26 7.49 19.07
CA TYR A 46 11.35 7.62 20.03
C TYR A 46 12.02 9.00 19.95
N LEU A 47 12.37 9.45 18.74
CA LEU A 47 13.00 10.74 18.51
C LEU A 47 12.11 11.89 18.97
N GLU A 48 10.81 11.83 18.67
CA GLU A 48 9.85 12.84 19.09
C GLU A 48 9.76 12.93 20.62
N ARG A 49 9.71 11.79 21.32
CA ARG A 49 9.59 11.74 22.78
C ARG A 49 10.86 12.19 23.53
N HIS A 50 12.04 11.83 23.04
CA HIS A 50 13.30 12.03 23.79
C HIS A 50 14.11 13.24 23.34
N THR A 51 13.93 13.68 22.08
CA THR A 51 14.70 14.81 21.51
C THR A 51 13.80 15.95 21.03
N GLY A 52 12.48 15.77 21.02
CA GLY A 52 11.53 16.73 20.44
C GLY A 52 11.56 16.79 18.91
N LEU A 53 12.29 15.89 18.26
CA LEU A 53 12.47 15.89 16.80
C LEU A 53 11.35 15.10 16.12
N SER A 54 10.41 15.82 15.51
CA SER A 54 9.35 15.23 14.71
C SER A 54 9.77 15.05 13.24
N LEU A 55 9.82 13.78 12.80
CA LEU A 55 10.14 13.32 11.45
C LEU A 55 9.01 12.44 10.91
N HIS A 56 8.88 12.33 9.59
CA HIS A 56 8.00 11.31 9.00
C HIS A 56 8.76 9.98 8.89
N HIS A 57 8.09 8.84 9.10
CA HIS A 57 8.75 7.52 9.04
C HIS A 57 9.36 7.22 7.66
N GLU A 58 8.81 7.83 6.60
CA GLU A 58 9.39 7.78 5.25
C GLU A 58 10.81 8.34 5.17
N THR A 59 11.16 9.32 6.02
CA THR A 59 12.54 9.83 6.10
C THR A 59 13.51 8.73 6.51
N ILE A 60 13.10 7.84 7.43
CA ILE A 60 13.90 6.69 7.85
C ILE A 60 14.02 5.69 6.70
N TYR A 61 12.94 5.43 5.95
CA TYR A 61 13.00 4.57 4.77
C TYR A 61 13.95 5.10 3.69
N GLN A 62 13.93 6.41 3.42
CA GLN A 62 14.84 7.04 2.47
C GLN A 62 16.31 6.86 2.89
N LEU A 63 16.62 7.02 4.18
CA LEU A 63 17.97 6.77 4.71
C LEU A 63 18.39 5.32 4.53
N ILE A 64 17.51 4.36 4.86
CA ILE A 64 17.77 2.93 4.69
C ILE A 64 18.02 2.59 3.20
N TYR A 65 17.25 3.18 2.28
CA TYR A 65 17.44 2.96 0.85
C TYR A 65 18.74 3.56 0.33
N LEU A 66 19.15 4.72 0.83
CA LEU A 66 20.43 5.34 0.50
C LEU A 66 21.60 4.51 1.03
N ASP A 67 21.55 4.08 2.29
CA ASP A 67 22.54 3.18 2.91
C ASP A 67 22.68 1.88 2.10
N LYS A 68 21.55 1.24 1.77
CA LYS A 68 21.53 0.04 0.92
C LYS A 68 22.15 0.28 -0.47
N ALA A 69 21.87 1.42 -1.10
CA ALA A 69 22.45 1.76 -2.39
C ALA A 69 23.97 1.98 -2.31
N GLN A 70 24.48 2.35 -1.14
CA GLN A 70 25.91 2.52 -0.85
C GLN A 70 26.57 1.22 -0.34
N GLY A 71 25.83 0.11 -0.25
CA GLY A 71 26.33 -1.19 0.20
C GLY A 71 26.26 -1.41 1.71
N GLY A 72 25.55 -0.55 2.45
CA GLY A 72 25.30 -0.71 3.88
C GLY A 72 24.27 -1.80 4.22
N ASP A 73 24.16 -2.06 5.52
CA ASP A 73 23.42 -3.20 6.08
C ASP A 73 22.15 -2.80 6.85
N GLN A 74 21.77 -1.52 6.91
CA GLN A 74 20.66 -1.05 7.77
C GLN A 74 19.33 -1.73 7.44
N TYR A 75 19.11 -2.06 6.16
CA TYR A 75 17.90 -2.74 5.69
C TYR A 75 17.72 -4.15 6.29
N THR A 76 18.80 -4.77 6.78
CA THR A 76 18.75 -6.11 7.40
C THR A 76 18.15 -6.08 8.80
N HIS A 77 18.21 -4.94 9.49
CA HIS A 77 17.68 -4.74 10.83
C HIS A 77 16.20 -4.35 10.86
N MET A 78 15.53 -4.33 9.71
CA MET A 78 14.10 -4.04 9.63
C MET A 78 13.28 -5.23 10.13
N ARG A 79 12.44 -4.99 11.15
CA ARG A 79 11.55 -6.01 11.75
C ARG A 79 10.63 -6.71 10.75
N ILE A 80 10.24 -6.00 9.69
CA ILE A 80 9.59 -6.60 8.52
C ILE A 80 10.64 -6.62 7.41
N ALA A 81 11.54 -7.58 7.47
CA ALA A 81 12.37 -7.93 6.32
C ALA A 81 11.41 -8.08 5.14
N SER A 82 11.68 -7.36 4.05
CA SER A 82 10.95 -7.43 2.79
C SER A 82 10.76 -8.91 2.45
N LYS A 83 9.59 -9.46 2.80
CA LYS A 83 9.33 -10.88 2.61
C LYS A 83 9.57 -11.10 1.12
N PRO A 84 10.46 -12.03 0.73
CA PRO A 84 10.64 -12.32 -0.68
C PRO A 84 9.24 -12.60 -1.20
N TYR A 85 8.78 -11.75 -2.13
CA TYR A 85 7.50 -11.92 -2.78
C TYR A 85 7.44 -13.39 -3.20
N ARG A 86 6.46 -14.14 -2.65
CA ARG A 86 6.41 -15.59 -2.82
C ARG A 86 6.49 -15.88 -4.32
N LYS A 87 7.63 -16.40 -4.78
CA LYS A 87 7.82 -16.65 -6.21
C LYS A 87 6.76 -17.67 -6.64
N ARG A 88 6.05 -17.36 -7.72
CA ARG A 88 5.00 -18.22 -8.31
C ARG A 88 5.64 -19.42 -9.01
N TYR A 89 6.31 -20.31 -8.27
CA TYR A 89 6.75 -21.59 -8.82
C TYR A 89 5.76 -22.68 -8.41
N GLY A 90 5.24 -23.39 -9.43
CA GLY A 90 4.20 -24.42 -9.32
C GLY A 90 3.12 -24.26 -10.39
N THR A 91 2.51 -25.37 -10.80
CA THR A 91 1.28 -25.37 -11.61
C THR A 91 0.15 -24.75 -10.79
N TYR A 92 -0.60 -23.83 -11.38
CA TYR A 92 -1.79 -23.25 -10.74
C TYR A 92 -2.70 -24.39 -10.26
N ASP A 93 -3.07 -24.43 -8.98
CA ASP A 93 -4.03 -25.40 -8.48
C ASP A 93 -5.41 -25.08 -9.11
N ARG A 94 -5.66 -25.67 -10.28
CA ARG A 94 -6.91 -25.50 -11.04
C ARG A 94 -8.06 -26.31 -10.45
N ARG A 95 -7.85 -27.11 -9.39
CA ARG A 95 -8.88 -28.02 -8.83
C ARG A 95 -10.08 -27.28 -8.21
N ARG A 96 -10.12 -25.95 -8.23
CA ARG A 96 -11.17 -25.11 -7.61
C ARG A 96 -11.70 -23.98 -8.50
N MET A 97 -11.32 -23.89 -9.77
CA MET A 97 -11.85 -22.83 -10.64
C MET A 97 -13.15 -23.29 -11.31
N ILE A 98 -14.18 -22.44 -11.27
CA ILE A 98 -15.44 -22.64 -11.99
C ILE A 98 -15.10 -22.79 -13.49
N LYS A 99 -15.53 -23.89 -14.11
CA LYS A 99 -15.31 -24.14 -15.53
C LYS A 99 -16.01 -23.05 -16.34
N ASN A 100 -15.32 -22.49 -17.33
CA ASN A 100 -15.82 -21.41 -18.19
C ASN A 100 -16.22 -20.12 -17.42
N ARG A 101 -15.55 -19.80 -16.30
CA ARG A 101 -15.71 -18.47 -15.70
C ARG A 101 -15.28 -17.40 -16.71
N LEU A 102 -16.16 -16.45 -16.98
CA LEU A 102 -15.79 -15.23 -17.68
C LEU A 102 -15.08 -14.32 -16.68
N SER A 103 -13.95 -13.71 -17.07
CA SER A 103 -13.31 -12.72 -16.21
C SER A 103 -14.24 -11.51 -16.08
N ILE A 104 -14.15 -10.80 -14.95
CA ILE A 104 -14.81 -9.49 -14.83
C ILE A 104 -14.27 -8.53 -15.90
N ASP A 105 -13.00 -8.71 -16.30
CA ASP A 105 -12.35 -7.95 -17.36
C ASP A 105 -12.97 -8.21 -18.75
N ASP A 106 -13.61 -9.36 -18.95
CA ASP A 106 -14.23 -9.75 -20.22
C ASP A 106 -15.67 -9.24 -20.34
N ARG A 107 -16.19 -8.50 -19.35
CA ARG A 107 -17.56 -8.01 -19.40
C ARG A 107 -17.76 -7.02 -20.55
N PRO A 108 -18.94 -7.01 -21.20
CA PRO A 108 -19.24 -6.01 -22.19
C PRO A 108 -19.12 -4.59 -21.63
N ALA A 109 -18.51 -3.67 -22.38
CA ALA A 109 -18.30 -2.28 -21.96
C ALA A 109 -19.60 -1.54 -21.57
N VAL A 110 -20.77 -2.03 -22.01
CA VAL A 110 -22.07 -1.50 -21.58
C VAL A 110 -22.31 -1.64 -20.07
N VAL A 111 -21.80 -2.70 -19.44
CA VAL A 111 -21.94 -2.96 -18.00
C VAL A 111 -21.16 -1.92 -17.17
N ASP A 112 -19.99 -1.50 -17.66
CA ASP A 112 -19.16 -0.48 -17.02
C ASP A 112 -19.78 0.92 -17.05
N ARG A 113 -20.60 1.20 -18.07
CA ARG A 113 -21.30 2.49 -18.19
C ARG A 113 -22.38 2.68 -17.13
N ARG A 114 -22.84 1.61 -16.46
CA ARG A 114 -23.87 1.64 -15.41
C ARG A 114 -25.12 2.46 -15.79
N ASN A 115 -25.47 2.47 -17.07
CA ASN A 115 -26.50 3.35 -17.62
C ASN A 115 -27.89 2.69 -17.73
N ARG A 116 -27.97 1.35 -17.61
CA ARG A 116 -29.21 0.57 -17.63
C ARG A 116 -29.40 -0.21 -16.33
N ILE A 117 -30.64 -0.60 -16.06
CA ILE A 117 -30.98 -1.51 -14.96
C ILE A 117 -30.90 -2.94 -15.48
N GLY A 118 -30.45 -3.87 -14.65
CA GLY A 118 -30.48 -5.31 -14.92
C GLY A 118 -29.11 -5.96 -15.06
N ASP A 119 -28.03 -5.19 -14.87
CA ASP A 119 -26.69 -5.75 -14.77
C ASP A 119 -26.41 -6.06 -13.29
N TRP A 120 -26.49 -7.35 -12.93
CA TRP A 120 -26.30 -7.82 -11.56
C TRP A 120 -24.92 -8.46 -11.38
N GLU A 121 -24.28 -8.16 -10.26
CA GLU A 121 -23.03 -8.76 -9.82
C GLU A 121 -23.30 -9.62 -8.58
N GLY A 122 -22.88 -10.89 -8.62
CA GLY A 122 -23.15 -11.87 -7.58
C GLY A 122 -21.86 -12.41 -6.96
N ASP A 123 -21.72 -12.25 -5.65
CA ASP A 123 -20.62 -12.83 -4.87
C ASP A 123 -21.15 -13.83 -3.85
N THR A 124 -20.32 -14.81 -3.49
CA THR A 124 -20.66 -15.79 -2.44
C THR A 124 -19.63 -15.73 -1.33
N ILE A 125 -20.08 -15.40 -0.13
CA ILE A 125 -19.26 -15.36 1.08
C ILE A 125 -19.39 -16.71 1.79
N ILE A 126 -18.31 -17.48 1.85
CA ILE A 126 -18.28 -18.78 2.52
C ILE A 126 -17.79 -18.62 3.96
N GLY A 127 -18.59 -19.05 4.93
CA GLY A 127 -18.27 -19.01 6.34
C GLY A 127 -17.12 -19.95 6.73
N LYS A 128 -16.54 -19.73 7.92
CA LYS A 128 -15.44 -20.53 8.45
C LYS A 128 -15.79 -22.02 8.44
N GLY A 129 -14.88 -22.84 7.91
CA GLY A 129 -15.07 -24.28 7.82
C GLY A 129 -16.18 -24.72 6.86
N ARG A 130 -16.62 -23.84 5.93
CA ARG A 130 -17.72 -24.11 4.98
C ARG A 130 -19.06 -24.43 5.64
N LYS A 131 -19.28 -23.97 6.88
CA LYS A 131 -20.49 -24.25 7.68
C LYS A 131 -21.71 -23.36 7.34
N GLY A 132 -21.62 -22.58 6.27
CA GLY A 132 -22.69 -21.69 5.80
C GLY A 132 -22.17 -20.78 4.70
N ALA A 133 -23.08 -20.23 3.91
CA ALA A 133 -22.74 -19.27 2.87
C ALA A 133 -23.78 -18.14 2.80
N LEU A 134 -23.35 -16.96 2.33
CA LEU A 134 -24.23 -15.86 1.95
C LEU A 134 -24.04 -15.61 0.45
N LEU A 135 -25.15 -15.46 -0.27
CA LEU A 135 -25.17 -14.91 -1.61
C LEU A 135 -25.44 -13.41 -1.51
N THR A 136 -24.57 -12.60 -2.10
CA THR A 136 -24.77 -11.16 -2.23
C THR A 136 -24.95 -10.83 -3.70
N MET A 137 -26.05 -10.20 -4.06
CA MET A 137 -26.33 -9.74 -5.42
C MET A 137 -26.49 -8.22 -5.42
N VAL A 138 -25.76 -7.53 -6.29
CA VAL A 138 -25.75 -6.08 -6.39
C VAL A 138 -26.11 -5.65 -7.81
N GLU A 139 -27.12 -4.82 -7.95
CA GLU A 139 -27.47 -4.19 -9.23
C GLU A 139 -26.51 -3.01 -9.49
N ARG A 140 -25.79 -3.03 -10.61
CA ARG A 140 -24.62 -2.17 -10.86
C ARG A 140 -24.94 -0.68 -11.02
N LYS A 141 -26.16 -0.32 -11.44
CA LYS A 141 -26.57 1.08 -11.65
C LYS A 141 -27.10 1.72 -10.38
N THR A 142 -28.01 1.03 -9.71
CA THR A 142 -28.75 1.51 -8.53
C THR A 142 -28.03 1.19 -7.22
N LEU A 143 -27.06 0.25 -7.26
CA LEU A 143 -26.42 -0.34 -6.08
C LEU A 143 -27.40 -1.05 -5.14
N TYR A 144 -28.61 -1.35 -5.63
CA TYR A 144 -29.58 -2.12 -4.89
C TYR A 144 -29.01 -3.51 -4.60
N THR A 145 -28.95 -3.85 -3.30
CA THR A 145 -28.22 -5.01 -2.81
C THR A 145 -29.18 -5.98 -2.13
N VAL A 146 -29.13 -7.24 -2.54
CA VAL A 146 -29.87 -8.35 -1.95
C VAL A 146 -28.88 -9.31 -1.32
N ILE A 147 -29.08 -9.62 -0.03
CA ILE A 147 -28.25 -10.60 0.69
C ILE A 147 -29.14 -11.75 1.13
N VAL A 148 -28.80 -12.96 0.71
CA VAL A 148 -29.54 -14.18 1.01
C VAL A 148 -28.63 -15.15 1.74
N LYS A 149 -29.09 -15.67 2.88
CA LYS A 149 -28.41 -16.78 3.55
C LYS A 149 -28.67 -18.06 2.77
N LEU A 150 -27.60 -18.71 2.35
CA LEU A 150 -27.65 -20.04 1.74
C LEU A 150 -27.56 -21.06 2.88
N THR A 151 -28.60 -21.86 3.03
CA THR A 151 -28.71 -22.97 3.98
C THR A 151 -28.03 -24.22 3.46
#